data_AF-A0A537D4V4-F1
#
_entry.id   AF-A0A537D4V4-F1
#
_cell.length_a   1.000
_cell.length_b   1.000
_cell.length_c   1.000
_cell.angle_alpha   90.00
_cell.angle_beta   90.00
_cell.angle_gamma   90.00
#
_symmetry.space_group_name_H-M   'P 1'
#
loop_
_entity.id
_entity.type
_entity.pdbx_description
1 polymer ?
#
loop_
_entity_poly.entity_id
_entity_poly.type
_entity_poly.pdbx_seq_one_letter_code
_entity_poly.pdbx_strand_id
1 'polypeptide(L)'
;MMDLVVQQADVREIKVKLLLAGGQSATLVLAPDHPLLARLFAAVAGEAAISNTSVFQIPIEGGRASLTFPAHRLVGVITDPAVVVRGRTDTALEAGVAIETQATAAMATASTVPDSGTLVRHPIVQIDDFLTDAEFARLMEVTLWAEPRFKPSPLSSYRADPDHRQSLMIAAPYKVSELMLGKIRAIMPEVMEQLRIGAFTVGKIDCQITANVDGSYFKAHTDAGHDGPIKRVLTYVYYFNRDPKGFTGGELRIYDDELRNGKFVATESFQIVEPRNNSIVFFNAALMHEIMPVVVPSKQFSDARFTVNGWVERA
;
A
#
# COMPACT_ATOMS: atom_id res chain seq x y z
N MET A 1 13.72 10.98 36.37
CA MET A 1 14.44 9.79 35.87
C MET A 1 13.49 8.62 36.08
N MET A 2 13.03 7.98 35.01
CA MET A 2 12.13 6.83 35.08
C MET A 2 12.84 5.64 35.75
N ASP A 3 12.16 4.98 36.69
CA ASP A 3 12.69 3.77 37.35
C ASP A 3 12.23 2.53 36.58
N LEU A 4 13.18 1.81 35.98
CA LEU A 4 12.94 0.65 35.13
C LEU A 4 13.29 -0.62 35.90
N VAL A 5 12.33 -1.53 36.01
CA VAL A 5 12.51 -2.82 36.70
C VAL A 5 12.39 -3.96 35.71
N VAL A 6 13.49 -4.69 35.51
CA VAL A 6 13.51 -5.96 34.77
C VAL A 6 12.86 -7.03 35.65
N GLN A 7 11.84 -7.71 35.13
CA GLN A 7 11.03 -8.67 35.90
C GLN A 7 11.72 -10.02 36.14
N GLN A 8 12.89 -10.25 35.54
CA GLN A 8 13.67 -11.47 35.70
C GLN A 8 15.05 -11.16 36.32
N ALA A 9 15.46 -11.97 37.29
CA ALA A 9 16.77 -11.88 37.93
C ALA A 9 17.89 -12.39 37.00
N ASP A 10 19.10 -11.84 37.15
CA ASP A 10 20.34 -12.27 36.46
C ASP A 10 20.32 -12.19 34.92
N VAL A 11 19.55 -11.25 34.37
CA VAL A 11 19.48 -10.99 32.93
C VAL A 11 20.73 -10.25 32.47
N ARG A 12 21.39 -10.74 31.40
CA ARG A 12 22.56 -10.06 30.79
C ARG A 12 22.19 -9.21 29.59
N GLU A 13 21.07 -9.51 28.94
CA GLU A 13 20.63 -8.87 27.71
C GLU A 13 19.11 -8.77 27.68
N ILE A 14 18.62 -7.65 27.14
CA ILE A 14 17.21 -7.38 26.91
C ILE A 14 17.03 -7.19 25.42
N LYS A 15 16.19 -8.02 24.80
CA LYS A 15 15.73 -7.82 23.44
C LYS A 15 14.67 -6.72 23.45
N VAL A 16 14.91 -5.66 22.69
CA VAL A 16 14.04 -4.49 22.63
C VAL A 16 13.54 -4.32 21.21
N LYS A 17 12.24 -4.50 20.98
CA LYS A 17 11.61 -4.25 19.69
C LYS A 17 10.95 -2.88 19.69
N LEU A 18 11.43 -2.01 18.82
CA LEU A 18 10.91 -0.67 18.57
C LEU A 18 9.75 -0.75 17.59
N LEU A 19 8.64 -0.08 17.90
CA LEU A 19 7.49 0.05 17.00
C LEU A 19 7.46 1.48 16.47
N LEU A 20 7.59 1.64 15.16
CA LEU A 20 7.63 2.96 14.53
C LEU A 20 6.32 3.27 13.80
N ALA A 21 5.98 4.56 13.75
CA ALA A 21 4.87 5.08 12.97
C ALA A 21 5.07 4.70 11.50
N GLY A 22 4.00 4.21 10.85
CA GLY A 22 4.10 3.60 9.51
C GLY A 22 4.33 2.08 9.53
N GLY A 23 4.26 1.44 10.69
CA GLY A 23 4.18 -0.02 10.82
C GLY A 23 5.52 -0.76 10.83
N GLN A 24 6.63 -0.03 10.64
CA GLN A 24 8.00 -0.53 10.70
C GLN A 24 8.40 -0.93 12.14
N SER A 25 9.35 -1.84 12.26
CA SER A 25 9.94 -2.18 13.56
C SER A 25 11.42 -2.53 13.43
N ALA A 26 12.18 -2.26 14.48
CA ALA A 26 13.59 -2.66 14.58
C ALA A 26 13.81 -3.38 15.91
N THR A 27 14.70 -4.38 15.93
CA THR A 27 15.05 -5.11 17.16
C THR A 27 16.47 -4.78 17.57
N LEU A 28 16.66 -4.49 18.84
CA LEU A 28 17.94 -4.19 19.47
C LEU A 28 18.18 -5.20 20.60
N VAL A 29 19.44 -5.43 20.93
CA VAL A 29 19.84 -6.15 22.14
C VAL A 29 20.61 -5.16 23.00
N LEU A 30 20.10 -4.90 24.20
CA LEU A 30 20.67 -3.91 25.12
C LEU A 30 21.02 -4.59 26.44
N ALA A 31 22.08 -4.11 27.11
CA ALA A 31 22.30 -4.45 28.51
C ALA A 31 21.14 -3.88 29.38
N PRO A 32 20.79 -4.52 30.50
CA PRO A 32 19.71 -4.05 31.38
C PRO A 32 19.84 -2.61 31.87
N ASP A 33 21.06 -2.15 32.08
CA ASP A 33 21.42 -0.81 32.56
C ASP A 33 21.71 0.17 31.42
N HIS A 34 21.49 -0.23 30.16
CA HIS A 34 21.83 0.60 29.01
C HIS A 34 20.96 1.87 28.96
N PRO A 35 21.55 3.08 28.89
CA PRO A 35 20.82 4.35 29.04
C PRO A 35 19.79 4.61 27.93
N LEU A 36 19.95 3.97 26.77
CA LEU A 36 18.96 4.02 25.68
C LEU A 36 17.60 3.47 26.12
N LEU A 37 17.55 2.47 27.01
CA LEU A 37 16.30 1.86 27.44
C LEU A 37 15.40 2.91 28.10
N ALA A 38 15.93 3.66 29.07
CA ALA A 38 15.21 4.76 29.73
C ALA A 38 14.74 5.83 28.74
N ARG A 39 15.57 6.18 27.75
CA ARG A 39 15.20 7.17 26.72
C ARG A 39 14.07 6.70 25.82
N LEU A 40 14.04 5.42 25.46
CA LEU A 40 12.98 4.83 24.64
C LEU A 40 11.64 4.83 25.39
N PHE A 41 11.63 4.43 26.66
CA PHE A 41 10.42 4.47 27.49
C PHE A 41 9.93 5.90 27.73
N ALA A 42 10.82 6.85 27.99
CA ALA A 42 10.46 8.26 28.15
C ALA A 42 9.85 8.86 26.86
N ALA A 43 10.33 8.43 25.68
CA ALA A 43 9.79 8.88 24.40
C ALA A 43 8.37 8.36 24.16
N VAL A 44 8.09 7.10 24.52
CA VAL A 44 6.74 6.51 24.42
C VAL A 44 5.79 7.16 25.43
N ALA A 45 6.28 7.50 26.63
CA ALA A 45 5.47 8.15 27.65
C ALA A 45 5.21 9.65 27.39
N GLY A 46 5.78 10.21 26.32
CA GLY A 46 5.59 11.63 25.98
C GLY A 46 6.20 12.60 27.01
N GLU A 47 7.27 12.20 27.71
CA GLU A 47 7.91 13.08 28.70
C GLU A 47 8.48 14.35 28.06
N ALA A 48 8.21 15.51 28.68
CA ALA A 48 8.60 16.83 28.17
C ALA A 48 10.13 17.03 27.98
N ALA A 49 10.95 16.15 28.55
CA ALA A 49 12.39 16.16 28.40
C ALA A 49 12.87 15.70 27.01
N ILE A 50 12.02 15.03 26.23
CA ILE A 50 12.31 14.61 24.86
C ILE A 50 11.51 15.52 23.92
N SER A 51 12.18 16.51 23.34
CA SER A 51 11.57 17.40 22.36
C SER A 51 11.03 16.59 21.17
N ASN A 52 9.92 17.03 20.56
CA ASN A 52 9.42 16.47 19.29
C ASN A 52 10.43 16.61 18.13
N THR A 53 11.47 17.45 18.30
CA THR A 53 12.61 17.61 17.39
C THR A 53 13.79 16.68 17.71
N SER A 54 13.72 15.90 18.80
CA SER A 54 14.77 14.96 19.17
C SER A 54 14.81 13.77 18.21
N VAL A 55 16.02 13.35 17.85
CA VAL A 55 16.28 12.22 16.96
C VAL A 55 16.98 11.11 17.76
N PHE A 56 16.52 9.87 17.58
CA PHE A 56 17.28 8.69 17.96
C PHE A 56 18.26 8.37 16.85
N GLN A 57 19.53 8.22 17.20
CA GLN A 57 20.57 7.72 16.33
C GLN A 57 21.28 6.58 17.06
N ILE A 58 20.92 5.36 16.70
CA ILE A 58 21.32 4.15 17.44
C ILE A 58 22.32 3.40 16.56
N PRO A 59 23.58 3.22 17.01
CA PRO A 59 24.54 2.38 16.31
C PRO A 59 24.05 0.93 16.29
N ILE A 60 24.09 0.30 15.12
CA ILE A 60 23.75 -1.11 14.90
C ILE A 60 24.91 -1.81 14.19
N GLU A 61 24.87 -3.14 14.10
CA GLU A 61 25.91 -3.96 13.44
C GLU A 61 27.34 -3.70 13.97
N GLY A 62 27.48 -3.52 15.29
CA GLY A 62 28.76 -3.19 15.91
C GLY A 62 29.31 -1.80 15.53
N GLY A 63 28.44 -0.88 15.12
CA GLY A 63 28.79 0.49 14.76
C GLY A 63 29.00 0.75 13.27
N ARG A 64 28.81 -0.27 12.40
CA ARG A 64 28.95 -0.11 10.94
C ARG A 64 27.74 0.56 10.28
N ALA A 65 26.58 0.50 10.92
CA ALA A 65 25.35 1.11 10.44
C ALA A 65 24.64 1.86 11.59
N SER A 66 23.71 2.75 11.25
CA SER A 66 22.96 3.54 12.23
C SER A 66 21.46 3.53 11.93
N LEU A 67 20.66 3.23 12.95
CA LEU A 67 19.21 3.36 12.92
C LEU A 67 18.83 4.77 13.39
N THR A 68 18.30 5.58 12.47
CA THR A 68 17.96 6.98 12.73
C THR A 68 16.47 7.25 12.53
N PHE A 69 15.80 7.78 13.54
CA PHE A 69 14.39 8.17 13.46
C PHE A 69 14.03 9.29 14.46
N PRO A 70 13.06 10.15 14.15
CA PRO A 70 12.60 11.15 15.09
C PRO A 70 11.82 10.52 16.25
N ALA A 71 11.99 11.04 17.47
CA ALA A 71 11.42 10.47 18.69
C ALA A 71 9.88 10.35 18.63
N HIS A 72 9.20 11.33 18.03
CA HIS A 72 7.74 11.34 17.87
C HIS A 72 7.21 10.22 16.95
N ARG A 73 8.08 9.47 16.27
CA ARG A 73 7.71 8.29 15.48
C ARG A 73 7.87 6.97 16.23
N LEU A 74 8.37 6.97 17.47
CA LEU A 74 8.33 5.79 18.32
C LEU A 74 6.94 5.66 18.94
N VAL A 75 6.20 4.64 18.52
CA VAL A 75 4.80 4.39 18.93
C VAL A 75 4.75 3.43 20.12
N GLY A 76 5.77 2.58 20.28
CA GLY A 76 5.83 1.63 21.39
C GLY A 76 7.14 0.87 21.45
N VAL A 77 7.37 0.21 22.59
CA VAL A 77 8.56 -0.60 22.87
C VAL A 77 8.10 -1.92 23.48
N ILE A 78 8.60 -3.03 22.95
CA ILE A 78 8.39 -4.37 23.51
C ILE A 78 9.74 -4.86 24.04
N THR A 79 9.76 -5.43 25.25
CA THR A 79 10.98 -5.95 25.89
C THR A 79 10.85 -7.44 26.22
N ASP A 80 11.93 -8.17 26.04
CA ASP A 80 12.09 -9.58 26.45
C ASP A 80 13.48 -9.74 27.10
N PRO A 81 13.57 -9.99 28.42
CA PRO A 81 12.47 -10.15 29.37
C PRO A 81 11.73 -8.84 29.67
N ALA A 82 10.55 -8.95 30.28
CA ALA A 82 9.70 -7.80 30.55
C ALA A 82 10.38 -6.73 31.42
N VAL A 83 10.37 -5.49 30.94
CA VAL A 83 10.80 -4.30 31.67
C VAL A 83 9.59 -3.44 31.96
N VAL A 84 9.37 -3.10 33.23
CA VAL A 84 8.22 -2.32 33.69
C VAL A 84 8.68 -0.98 34.22
N VAL A 85 7.97 0.09 33.85
CA VAL A 85 8.17 1.43 34.40
C VAL A 85 7.43 1.54 35.73
N ARG A 86 8.13 1.82 36.83
CA ARG A 86 7.47 2.14 38.10
C ARG A 86 7.28 3.65 38.21
N GLY A 87 6.03 4.09 38.22
CA GLY A 87 5.70 5.49 38.54
C GLY A 87 5.96 5.75 40.02
N ARG A 88 6.66 6.85 40.35
CA ARG A 88 6.61 7.41 41.71
C ARG A 88 5.21 7.98 41.91
N THR A 89 4.37 7.26 42.64
CA THR A 89 3.10 7.80 43.11
C THR A 89 3.36 8.92 44.10
N ASP A 90 2.96 10.14 43.76
CA ASP A 90 2.44 11.08 44.74
C ASP A 90 1.26 11.84 44.13
N THR A 91 0.10 11.61 44.73
CA THR A 91 -1.18 12.33 44.60
C THR A 91 -1.98 12.21 43.28
N ALA A 92 -2.98 11.32 43.34
CA ALA A 92 -4.33 11.37 42.74
C ALA A 92 -4.55 12.20 41.46
N LEU A 93 -4.37 11.58 40.29
CA LEU A 93 -5.45 11.24 39.35
C LEU A 93 -4.88 10.35 38.22
N GLU A 94 -5.51 9.19 38.03
CA GLU A 94 -5.40 8.24 36.91
C GLU A 94 -4.00 7.89 36.35
N ALA A 95 -3.36 6.88 36.94
CA ALA A 95 -2.24 6.16 36.33
C ALA A 95 -2.67 4.73 35.99
N GLY A 96 -2.34 4.32 34.76
CA GLY A 96 -2.78 3.09 34.10
C GLY A 96 -2.70 1.83 34.95
N VAL A 97 -3.81 1.10 34.94
CA VAL A 97 -3.92 -0.26 35.45
C VAL A 97 -2.94 -1.13 34.66
N ALA A 98 -1.85 -1.55 35.31
CA ALA A 98 -1.13 -2.74 34.88
C ALA A 98 -2.11 -3.91 35.03
N ILE A 99 -2.61 -4.42 33.92
CA ILE A 99 -3.41 -5.64 33.93
C ILE A 99 -2.43 -6.79 34.19
N GLU A 100 -2.44 -7.32 35.42
CA GLU A 100 -1.81 -8.61 35.73
C GLU A 100 -2.59 -9.72 35.02
N THR A 101 -2.25 -9.98 33.76
CA THR A 101 -2.72 -11.18 33.06
C THR A 101 -1.86 -12.36 33.49
N GLN A 102 -2.48 -13.34 34.16
CA GLN A 102 -1.89 -14.66 34.39
C GLN A 102 -1.41 -15.24 33.05
N ALA A 103 -0.19 -15.77 33.07
CA ALA A 103 0.49 -16.33 31.91
C ALA A 103 -0.38 -17.36 31.17
N THR A 104 -0.93 -16.98 30.02
CA THR A 104 -1.32 -17.95 29.00
C THR A 104 -0.05 -18.37 28.28
N ALA A 105 0.52 -19.50 28.71
CA ALA A 105 1.58 -20.18 27.98
C ALA A 105 1.04 -20.64 26.62
N ALA A 106 1.20 -19.81 25.60
CA ALA A 106 1.28 -20.32 24.24
C ALA A 106 2.73 -20.75 24.03
N MET A 107 3.00 -22.05 24.21
CA MET A 107 4.19 -22.68 23.66
C MET A 107 4.15 -22.53 22.14
N ALA A 108 4.67 -21.42 21.61
CA ALA A 108 5.23 -21.40 20.29
C ALA A 108 6.62 -22.01 20.42
N THR A 109 6.72 -23.32 20.19
CA THR A 109 8.00 -23.96 19.89
C THR A 109 8.72 -23.09 18.88
N ALA A 110 9.88 -22.57 19.27
CA ALA A 110 10.78 -21.86 18.40
C ALA A 110 11.24 -22.85 17.32
N SER A 111 10.49 -22.90 16.22
CA SER A 111 11.00 -23.45 14.97
C SER A 111 12.12 -22.53 14.54
N THR A 112 13.36 -23.02 14.57
CA THR A 112 14.52 -22.46 13.88
C THR A 112 14.39 -22.64 12.36
N VAL A 113 13.17 -22.61 11.83
CA VAL A 113 12.88 -22.52 10.41
C VAL A 113 12.97 -21.02 10.10
N PRO A 114 13.70 -20.59 9.07
CA PRO A 114 13.62 -19.20 8.63
C PRO A 114 12.14 -18.84 8.50
N ASP A 115 11.73 -17.72 9.13
CA ASP A 115 10.37 -17.15 9.05
C ASP A 115 10.09 -16.81 7.59
N SER A 116 9.76 -17.85 6.84
CA SER A 116 9.39 -17.81 5.43
C SER A 116 7.93 -17.43 5.48
N GLY A 117 7.68 -16.14 5.29
CA GLY A 117 6.33 -15.64 5.25
C GLY A 117 5.57 -16.35 4.14
N THR A 118 4.27 -16.47 4.35
CA THR A 118 3.42 -17.11 3.36
C THR A 118 3.15 -16.11 2.25
N LEU A 119 3.53 -16.44 1.02
CA LEU A 119 3.15 -15.63 -0.14
C LEU A 119 1.62 -15.59 -0.25
N VAL A 120 1.07 -14.39 -0.33
CA VAL A 120 -0.36 -14.12 -0.48
C VAL A 120 -0.61 -13.53 -1.85
N ARG A 121 -1.18 -14.39 -2.70
CA ARG A 121 -1.67 -14.00 -4.01
C ARG A 121 -3.10 -13.50 -3.90
N HIS A 122 -3.31 -12.24 -4.26
CA HIS A 122 -4.61 -11.59 -4.20
C HIS A 122 -5.46 -11.91 -5.42
N PRO A 123 -6.79 -12.14 -5.26
CA PRO A 123 -7.66 -12.38 -6.40
C PRO A 123 -7.74 -11.15 -7.31
N ILE A 124 -7.76 -11.41 -8.60
CA ILE A 124 -7.99 -10.42 -9.66
C ILE A 124 -9.10 -10.96 -10.55
N VAL A 125 -9.92 -10.06 -11.12
CA VAL A 125 -11.03 -10.45 -12.00
C VAL A 125 -10.83 -9.74 -13.32
N GLN A 126 -10.49 -10.48 -14.38
CA GLN A 126 -10.44 -9.94 -15.74
C GLN A 126 -11.57 -10.54 -16.57
N ILE A 127 -12.38 -9.69 -17.18
CA ILE A 127 -13.55 -10.04 -17.98
C ILE A 127 -13.29 -9.59 -19.41
N ASP A 128 -13.35 -10.51 -20.36
CA ASP A 128 -13.24 -10.23 -21.78
C ASP A 128 -14.59 -9.82 -22.38
N ASP A 129 -14.55 -9.24 -23.58
CA ASP A 129 -15.72 -8.82 -24.34
C ASP A 129 -16.69 -7.93 -23.54
N PHE A 130 -16.13 -7.03 -22.72
CA PHE A 130 -16.91 -6.23 -21.76
C PHE A 130 -17.84 -5.22 -22.44
N LEU A 131 -17.40 -4.64 -23.56
CA LEU A 131 -18.22 -3.82 -24.42
C LEU A 131 -18.67 -4.62 -25.64
N THR A 132 -19.89 -4.35 -26.10
CA THR A 132 -20.35 -4.81 -27.41
C THR A 132 -19.54 -4.12 -28.52
N ASP A 133 -19.52 -4.70 -29.72
CA ASP A 133 -18.79 -4.12 -30.87
C ASP A 133 -19.17 -2.67 -31.15
N ALA A 134 -20.46 -2.33 -31.03
CA ALA A 134 -20.95 -0.97 -31.25
C ALA A 134 -20.47 0.02 -30.17
N GLU A 135 -20.48 -0.40 -28.91
CA GLU A 135 -19.97 0.38 -27.78
C GLU A 135 -18.45 0.58 -27.88
N PHE A 136 -17.73 -0.49 -28.22
CA PHE A 136 -16.28 -0.49 -28.45
C PHE A 136 -15.90 0.47 -29.59
N ALA A 137 -16.56 0.34 -30.75
CA ALA A 137 -16.30 1.20 -31.90
C ALA A 137 -16.54 2.67 -31.57
N ARG A 138 -17.62 2.96 -30.81
CA ARG A 138 -17.92 4.32 -30.40
C ARG A 138 -16.88 4.88 -29.41
N LEU A 139 -16.41 4.07 -28.46
CA LEU A 139 -15.36 4.46 -27.54
C LEU A 139 -14.05 4.78 -28.28
N MET A 140 -13.68 3.95 -29.26
CA MET A 140 -12.51 4.17 -30.09
C MET A 140 -12.60 5.49 -30.86
N GLU A 141 -13.71 5.72 -31.57
CA GLU A 141 -13.95 6.95 -32.31
C GLU A 141 -13.84 8.20 -31.42
N VAL A 142 -14.48 8.17 -30.25
CA VAL A 142 -14.45 9.30 -29.29
C VAL A 142 -13.04 9.55 -28.78
N THR A 143 -12.27 8.50 -28.52
CA THR A 143 -10.90 8.59 -27.99
C THR A 143 -9.96 9.19 -29.02
N LEU A 144 -10.01 8.73 -30.27
CA LEU A 144 -9.21 9.27 -31.36
C LEU A 144 -9.57 10.72 -31.68
N TRP A 145 -10.87 11.04 -31.73
CA TRP A 145 -11.30 12.43 -31.92
C TRP A 145 -10.85 13.37 -30.79
N ALA A 146 -10.73 12.84 -29.57
CA ALA A 146 -10.30 13.61 -28.41
C ALA A 146 -8.77 13.76 -28.29
N GLU A 147 -7.96 13.21 -29.21
CA GLU A 147 -6.48 13.25 -29.17
C GLU A 147 -5.90 14.62 -28.77
N PRO A 148 -6.31 15.77 -29.36
CA PRO A 148 -5.72 17.06 -29.03
C PRO A 148 -6.02 17.56 -27.60
N ARG A 149 -6.90 16.86 -26.86
CA ARG A 149 -7.33 17.24 -25.51
C ARG A 149 -6.60 16.46 -24.42
N PHE A 150 -5.90 15.39 -24.79
CA PHE A 150 -5.09 14.61 -23.86
C PHE A 150 -3.96 15.47 -23.28
N LYS A 151 -3.81 15.40 -21.95
CA LYS A 151 -2.79 16.13 -21.20
C LYS A 151 -1.94 15.16 -20.38
N PRO A 152 -0.70 15.52 -20.00
CA PRO A 152 0.08 14.71 -19.07
C PRO A 152 -0.74 14.36 -17.83
N SER A 153 -0.71 13.08 -17.46
CA SER A 153 -1.46 12.62 -16.29
C SER A 153 -0.87 13.21 -15.01
N PRO A 154 -1.69 13.81 -14.12
CA PRO A 154 -1.21 14.31 -12.85
C PRO A 154 -0.71 13.16 -11.97
N LEU A 155 0.32 13.47 -11.18
CA LEU A 155 0.70 12.69 -10.01
C LEU A 155 -0.05 13.23 -8.79
N SER A 156 -0.26 12.40 -7.77
CA SER A 156 -0.67 12.93 -6.47
C SER A 156 0.43 13.85 -5.94
N SER A 157 0.06 14.90 -5.21
CA SER A 157 0.98 15.93 -4.69
C SER A 157 2.13 15.38 -3.83
N TYR A 158 2.01 14.15 -3.34
CA TYR A 158 3.04 13.46 -2.55
C TYR A 158 4.12 12.77 -3.41
N ARG A 159 3.86 12.53 -4.70
CA ARG A 159 4.84 11.98 -5.66
C ARG A 159 5.28 13.09 -6.58
N ALA A 160 6.17 13.94 -6.09
CA ALA A 160 6.73 15.07 -6.83
C ALA A 160 7.83 14.66 -7.83
N ASP A 161 8.15 13.36 -7.94
CA ASP A 161 9.06 12.87 -8.97
C ASP A 161 8.32 12.81 -10.31
N PRO A 162 8.61 13.72 -11.26
CA PRO A 162 7.97 13.71 -12.58
C PRO A 162 8.24 12.42 -13.36
N ASP A 163 9.31 11.67 -13.03
CA ASP A 163 9.64 10.39 -13.63
C ASP A 163 8.88 9.22 -12.98
N HIS A 164 7.87 9.48 -12.16
CA HIS A 164 7.07 8.42 -11.55
C HIS A 164 6.00 7.86 -12.50
N ARG A 165 5.50 8.69 -13.43
CA ARG A 165 4.46 8.32 -14.38
C ARG A 165 4.61 9.06 -15.70
N GLN A 166 4.57 8.30 -16.79
CA GLN A 166 4.49 8.85 -18.14
C GLN A 166 3.25 8.29 -18.84
N SER A 167 2.23 9.14 -19.00
CA SER A 167 1.00 8.82 -19.74
C SER A 167 0.19 10.10 -19.97
N LEU A 168 -0.72 10.07 -20.92
CA LEU A 168 -1.67 11.16 -21.14
C LEU A 168 -3.06 10.77 -20.61
N MET A 169 -3.84 11.73 -20.11
CA MET A 169 -5.23 11.49 -19.74
C MET A 169 -6.18 12.60 -20.17
N ILE A 170 -7.46 12.23 -20.23
CA ILE A 170 -8.60 13.12 -20.18
C ILE A 170 -9.63 12.59 -19.19
N ALA A 171 -10.41 13.48 -18.57
CA ALA A 171 -11.66 13.06 -17.95
C ALA A 171 -12.54 12.42 -19.02
N ALA A 172 -13.15 11.28 -18.70
CA ALA A 172 -13.95 10.56 -19.68
C ALA A 172 -15.18 11.39 -20.08
N PRO A 173 -15.45 11.60 -21.39
CA PRO A 173 -16.65 12.29 -21.84
C PRO A 173 -17.90 11.68 -21.24
N TYR A 174 -18.92 12.51 -20.96
CA TYR A 174 -20.12 12.10 -20.21
C TYR A 174 -20.73 10.77 -20.68
N LYS A 175 -20.93 10.58 -21.99
CA LYS A 175 -21.50 9.33 -22.54
C LYS A 175 -20.60 8.10 -22.35
N VAL A 176 -19.29 8.27 -22.39
CA VAL A 176 -18.34 7.17 -22.09
C VAL A 176 -18.43 6.84 -20.60
N SER A 177 -18.42 7.86 -19.75
CA SER A 177 -18.57 7.68 -18.30
C SER A 177 -19.88 7.00 -17.93
N GLU A 178 -21.00 7.45 -18.49
CA GLU A 178 -22.34 6.89 -18.26
C GLU A 178 -22.40 5.40 -18.62
N LEU A 179 -21.91 5.04 -19.81
CA LEU A 179 -21.82 3.65 -20.28
C LEU A 179 -21.00 2.78 -19.31
N MET A 180 -19.79 3.22 -19.00
CA MET A 180 -18.85 2.45 -18.18
C MET A 180 -19.37 2.28 -16.75
N LEU A 181 -19.86 3.35 -16.14
CA LEU A 181 -20.40 3.31 -14.78
C LEU A 181 -21.64 2.42 -14.70
N GLY A 182 -22.54 2.48 -15.70
CA GLY A 182 -23.72 1.62 -15.75
C GLY A 182 -23.35 0.14 -15.76
N LYS A 183 -22.44 -0.26 -16.65
CA LYS A 183 -21.96 -1.65 -16.74
C LYS A 183 -21.21 -2.10 -15.49
N ILE A 184 -20.29 -1.27 -14.99
CA ILE A 184 -19.51 -1.59 -13.77
C ILE A 184 -20.44 -1.81 -12.58
N ARG A 185 -21.47 -0.96 -12.39
CA ARG A 185 -22.46 -1.13 -11.31
C ARG A 185 -23.23 -2.43 -11.45
N ALA A 186 -23.61 -2.81 -12.67
CA ALA A 186 -24.38 -4.02 -12.93
C ALA A 186 -23.62 -5.31 -12.54
N ILE A 187 -22.30 -5.37 -12.83
CA ILE A 187 -21.48 -6.56 -12.54
C ILE A 187 -20.84 -6.55 -11.14
N MET A 188 -20.96 -5.45 -10.40
CA MET A 188 -20.21 -5.27 -9.16
C MET A 188 -20.48 -6.35 -8.08
N PRO A 189 -21.72 -6.84 -7.86
CA PRO A 189 -21.96 -7.91 -6.89
C PRO A 189 -21.12 -9.16 -7.17
N GLU A 190 -21.06 -9.59 -8.42
CA GLU A 190 -20.28 -10.76 -8.88
C GLU A 190 -18.77 -10.50 -8.77
N VAL A 191 -18.33 -9.28 -9.11
CA VAL A 191 -16.92 -8.88 -8.98
C VAL A 191 -16.48 -8.89 -7.52
N MET A 192 -17.29 -8.36 -6.59
CA MET A 192 -16.95 -8.35 -5.15
C MET A 192 -16.80 -9.78 -4.60
N GLU A 193 -17.68 -10.68 -5.01
CA GLU A 193 -17.62 -12.10 -4.62
C GLU A 193 -16.33 -12.76 -5.13
N GLN A 194 -16.02 -12.62 -6.42
CA GLN A 194 -14.81 -13.20 -7.02
C GLN A 194 -13.52 -12.61 -6.43
N LEU A 195 -13.52 -11.32 -6.09
CA LEU A 195 -12.41 -10.66 -5.39
C LEU A 195 -12.36 -11.00 -3.89
N ARG A 196 -13.32 -11.76 -3.35
CA ARG A 196 -13.41 -12.14 -1.94
C ARG A 196 -13.43 -10.92 -1.01
N ILE A 197 -14.11 -9.86 -1.45
CA ILE A 197 -14.27 -8.62 -0.68
C ILE A 197 -15.68 -8.60 -0.11
N GLY A 198 -15.80 -8.22 1.16
CA GLY A 198 -17.10 -8.07 1.80
C GLY A 198 -17.98 -7.07 1.05
N ALA A 199 -19.22 -7.47 0.75
CA ALA A 199 -20.16 -6.67 -0.02
C ALA A 199 -20.32 -5.26 0.58
N PHE A 200 -20.39 -4.25 -0.28
CA PHE A 200 -20.58 -2.88 0.12
C PHE A 200 -21.45 -2.12 -0.89
N THR A 201 -22.11 -1.06 -0.42
CA THR A 201 -22.86 -0.18 -1.31
C THR A 201 -21.91 0.63 -2.18
N VAL A 202 -22.06 0.51 -3.50
CA VAL A 202 -21.21 1.18 -4.48
C VAL A 202 -21.49 2.69 -4.47
N GLY A 203 -20.51 3.47 -4.01
CA GLY A 203 -20.55 4.92 -3.98
C GLY A 203 -20.14 5.55 -5.31
N LYS A 204 -19.23 6.53 -5.22
CA LYS A 204 -18.66 7.21 -6.37
C LYS A 204 -17.80 6.25 -7.20
N ILE A 205 -17.86 6.40 -8.52
CA ILE A 205 -16.97 5.72 -9.45
C ILE A 205 -16.29 6.80 -10.29
N ASP A 206 -14.97 6.89 -10.21
CA ASP A 206 -14.19 7.77 -11.07
C ASP A 206 -14.08 7.16 -12.47
N CYS A 207 -13.97 8.00 -13.51
CA CYS A 207 -13.84 7.55 -14.89
C CYS A 207 -12.99 8.52 -15.71
N GLN A 208 -11.88 8.01 -16.23
CA GLN A 208 -10.96 8.74 -17.09
C GLN A 208 -10.50 7.86 -18.25
N ILE A 209 -10.06 8.48 -19.34
CA ILE A 209 -9.39 7.78 -20.45
C ILE A 209 -7.91 8.11 -20.36
N THR A 210 -7.07 7.08 -20.36
CA THR A 210 -5.61 7.21 -20.37
C THR A 210 -5.05 6.66 -21.68
N ALA A 211 -4.15 7.41 -22.31
CA ALA A 211 -3.38 6.98 -23.46
C ALA A 211 -1.91 6.77 -23.04
N ASN A 212 -1.44 5.54 -23.15
CA ASN A 212 -0.04 5.18 -22.96
C ASN A 212 0.61 5.07 -24.36
N VAL A 213 1.22 6.17 -24.80
CA VAL A 213 2.00 6.27 -26.04
C VAL A 213 3.41 5.64 -25.87
N ASP A 214 4.24 5.67 -26.91
CA ASP A 214 5.61 5.16 -26.86
C ASP A 214 6.40 5.66 -25.63
N GLY A 215 7.04 4.74 -24.91
CA GLY A 215 7.79 5.03 -23.69
C GLY A 215 6.95 5.29 -22.44
N SER A 216 5.61 5.20 -22.51
CA SER A 216 4.75 5.38 -21.33
C SER A 216 4.92 4.26 -20.30
N TYR A 217 4.81 4.60 -19.01
CA TYR A 217 4.88 3.67 -17.88
C TYR A 217 4.22 4.29 -16.63
N PHE A 218 4.03 3.49 -15.58
CA PHE A 218 3.66 3.99 -14.26
C PHE A 218 4.31 3.10 -13.20
N LYS A 219 5.30 3.64 -12.48
CA LYS A 219 6.03 2.91 -11.44
C LYS A 219 5.12 2.45 -10.30
N ALA A 220 5.57 1.45 -9.55
CA ALA A 220 4.87 0.85 -8.41
C ALA A 220 4.13 1.87 -7.52
N HIS A 221 2.83 1.68 -7.36
CA HIS A 221 1.95 2.53 -6.56
C HIS A 221 0.74 1.78 -6.00
N THR A 222 0.02 2.44 -5.10
CA THR A 222 -1.29 2.02 -4.60
C THR A 222 -2.31 3.11 -4.88
N ASP A 223 -3.56 2.68 -4.99
CA ASP A 223 -4.69 3.52 -5.39
C ASP A 223 -5.64 3.87 -4.25
N ALA A 224 -5.51 3.18 -3.10
CA ALA A 224 -6.30 3.37 -1.89
C ALA A 224 -6.30 4.80 -1.33
N GLY A 225 -5.40 5.66 -1.82
CA GLY A 225 -5.17 7.01 -1.29
C GLY A 225 -4.29 6.97 -0.03
N HIS A 226 -3.67 8.10 0.30
CA HIS A 226 -2.81 8.24 1.48
C HIS A 226 -3.41 9.17 2.55
N ASP A 227 -4.40 9.99 2.17
CA ASP A 227 -4.98 11.03 3.03
C ASP A 227 -6.46 10.74 3.32
N GLY A 228 -6.83 10.73 4.61
CA GLY A 228 -8.20 10.53 5.06
C GLY A 228 -8.68 9.07 5.10
N PRO A 229 -9.98 8.83 5.35
CA PRO A 229 -10.52 7.47 5.34
C PRO A 229 -10.37 6.87 3.93
N ILE A 230 -9.86 5.63 3.85
CA ILE A 230 -9.73 4.88 2.60
C ILE A 230 -11.14 4.65 2.03
N LYS A 231 -11.54 5.47 1.06
CA LYS A 231 -12.84 5.35 0.39
C LYS A 231 -12.78 4.45 -0.84
N ARG A 232 -11.65 4.45 -1.55
CA ARG A 232 -11.40 3.64 -2.75
C ARG A 232 -11.15 2.20 -2.34
N VAL A 233 -12.08 1.32 -2.71
CA VAL A 233 -12.00 -0.12 -2.38
C VAL A 233 -11.44 -0.90 -3.57
N LEU A 234 -11.84 -0.54 -4.79
CA LEU A 234 -11.43 -1.23 -6.01
C LEU A 234 -10.82 -0.27 -7.02
N THR A 235 -9.84 -0.76 -7.76
CA THR A 235 -9.38 -0.18 -9.02
C THR A 235 -9.97 -1.00 -10.17
N TYR A 236 -10.37 -0.33 -11.25
CA TYR A 236 -10.68 -0.97 -12.52
C TYR A 236 -9.87 -0.38 -13.67
N VAL A 237 -9.52 -1.23 -14.63
CA VAL A 237 -8.84 -0.83 -15.87
C VAL A 237 -9.47 -1.60 -17.03
N TYR A 238 -10.17 -0.89 -17.90
CA TYR A 238 -10.68 -1.42 -19.17
C TYR A 238 -9.70 -1.11 -20.29
N TYR A 239 -9.22 -2.14 -20.98
CA TYR A 239 -8.21 -2.08 -22.04
C TYR A 239 -8.88 -2.06 -23.42
N PHE A 240 -8.42 -1.15 -24.28
CA PHE A 240 -8.81 -1.13 -25.68
C PHE A 240 -7.69 -0.60 -26.56
N ASN A 241 -7.65 -1.05 -27.82
CA ASN A 241 -6.69 -0.62 -28.83
C ASN A 241 -7.25 -0.85 -30.23
N ARG A 242 -6.67 -0.18 -31.23
CA ARG A 242 -6.98 -0.47 -32.63
C ARG A 242 -6.60 -1.92 -32.96
N ASP A 243 -7.32 -2.53 -33.91
CA ASP A 243 -6.93 -3.78 -34.54
C ASP A 243 -6.34 -3.49 -35.94
N PRO A 244 -5.13 -3.97 -36.27
CA PRO A 244 -4.22 -4.75 -35.44
C PRO A 244 -3.65 -3.96 -34.25
N LYS A 245 -3.30 -4.67 -33.17
CA LYS A 245 -2.67 -4.09 -31.96
C LYS A 245 -1.36 -3.37 -32.35
N GLY A 246 -1.29 -2.07 -32.04
CA GLY A 246 -0.18 -1.19 -32.43
C GLY A 246 0.97 -1.08 -31.43
N PHE A 247 0.90 -1.78 -30.30
CA PHE A 247 1.88 -1.68 -29.21
C PHE A 247 2.29 -3.03 -28.64
N THR A 248 3.43 -3.04 -27.94
CA THR A 248 3.91 -4.15 -27.10
C THR A 248 4.23 -3.65 -25.70
N GLY A 249 4.39 -4.56 -24.74
CA GLY A 249 4.56 -4.21 -23.33
C GLY A 249 3.27 -3.64 -22.72
N GLY A 250 3.41 -2.81 -21.68
CA GLY A 250 2.26 -2.23 -21.00
C GLY A 250 1.47 -3.20 -20.14
N GLU A 251 2.05 -4.35 -19.78
CA GLU A 251 1.45 -5.26 -18.82
C GLU A 251 1.22 -4.53 -17.49
N LEU A 252 0.12 -4.86 -16.82
CA LEU A 252 -0.11 -4.45 -15.44
C LEU A 252 0.47 -5.55 -14.54
N ARG A 253 1.44 -5.20 -13.71
CA ARG A 253 1.91 -6.09 -12.64
C ARG A 253 1.20 -5.75 -11.36
N ILE A 254 0.60 -6.75 -10.71
CA ILE A 254 -0.02 -6.64 -9.39
C ILE A 254 0.83 -7.47 -8.44
N TYR A 255 1.49 -6.81 -7.49
CA TYR A 255 2.42 -7.49 -6.59
C TYR A 255 1.66 -8.35 -5.58
N ASP A 256 2.22 -9.54 -5.34
CA ASP A 256 1.81 -10.39 -4.24
C ASP A 256 2.33 -9.78 -2.93
N ASP A 257 1.62 -10.02 -1.84
CA ASP A 257 2.12 -9.70 -0.49
C ASP A 257 2.76 -10.94 0.12
N GLU A 258 3.57 -10.75 1.15
CA GLU A 258 4.01 -11.84 2.02
C GLU A 258 3.46 -11.60 3.43
N LEU A 259 2.73 -12.59 3.95
CA LEU A 259 2.24 -12.55 5.32
C LEU A 259 3.37 -12.98 6.26
N ARG A 260 3.99 -12.00 6.92
CA ARG A 260 5.01 -12.22 7.97
C ARG A 260 4.50 -11.65 9.27
N ASN A 261 4.47 -12.47 10.32
CA ASN A 261 4.05 -12.04 11.66
C ASN A 261 2.69 -11.31 11.68
N GLY A 262 1.72 -11.81 10.89
CA GLY A 262 0.37 -11.25 10.80
C GLY A 262 0.25 -9.92 10.05
N LYS A 263 1.32 -9.46 9.38
CA LYS A 263 1.33 -8.25 8.55
C LYS A 263 1.69 -8.59 7.11
N PHE A 264 1.07 -7.88 6.18
CA PHE A 264 1.49 -7.90 4.77
C PHE A 264 2.78 -7.09 4.59
N VAL A 265 3.74 -7.68 3.90
CA VAL A 265 5.01 -7.08 3.52
C VAL A 265 5.15 -7.16 2.01
N ALA A 266 5.69 -6.10 1.40
CA ALA A 266 5.93 -6.04 -0.04
C ALA A 266 6.88 -7.16 -0.49
N THR A 267 6.63 -7.67 -1.69
CA THR A 267 7.44 -8.72 -2.33
C THR A 267 7.87 -8.29 -3.73
N GLU A 268 8.79 -9.06 -4.32
CA GLU A 268 9.14 -8.93 -5.74
C GLU A 268 8.30 -9.87 -6.63
N SER A 269 7.45 -10.72 -6.04
CA SER A 269 6.54 -11.60 -6.76
C SER A 269 5.31 -10.81 -7.23
N PHE A 270 4.81 -11.14 -8.41
CA PHE A 270 3.65 -10.46 -8.98
C PHE A 270 2.82 -11.38 -9.88
N GLN A 271 1.60 -10.96 -10.10
CA GLN A 271 0.70 -11.41 -11.15
C GLN A 271 0.81 -10.47 -12.34
N ILE A 272 0.79 -11.03 -13.56
CA ILE A 272 0.76 -10.25 -14.80
C ILE A 272 -0.68 -10.23 -15.31
N VAL A 273 -1.19 -9.04 -15.58
CA VAL A 273 -2.45 -8.82 -16.32
C VAL A 273 -2.09 -8.26 -17.68
N GLU A 274 -2.37 -9.05 -18.72
CA GLU A 274 -2.17 -8.61 -20.10
C GLU A 274 -3.23 -7.57 -20.50
N PRO A 275 -2.86 -6.52 -21.23
CA PRO A 275 -3.81 -5.54 -21.78
C PRO A 275 -4.51 -6.15 -23.01
N ARG A 276 -5.42 -7.09 -22.74
CA ARG A 276 -6.23 -7.78 -23.75
C ARG A 276 -7.30 -6.83 -24.26
N ASN A 277 -7.43 -6.70 -25.58
CA ASN A 277 -8.37 -5.77 -26.18
C ASN A 277 -9.82 -6.10 -25.74
N ASN A 278 -10.63 -5.08 -25.50
CA ASN A 278 -12.02 -5.22 -25.02
C ASN A 278 -12.16 -6.01 -23.71
N SER A 279 -11.18 -5.89 -22.80
CA SER A 279 -11.24 -6.54 -21.48
C SER A 279 -11.20 -5.53 -20.33
N ILE A 280 -11.87 -5.81 -19.23
CA ILE A 280 -11.79 -5.03 -17.99
C ILE A 280 -11.20 -5.88 -16.87
N VAL A 281 -10.26 -5.32 -16.11
CA VAL A 281 -9.74 -5.93 -14.87
C VAL A 281 -10.19 -5.15 -13.65
N PHE A 282 -10.50 -5.87 -12.57
CA PHE A 282 -10.77 -5.35 -11.24
C PHE A 282 -9.82 -5.97 -10.22
N PHE A 283 -9.37 -5.16 -9.26
CA PHE A 283 -8.56 -5.61 -8.13
C PHE A 283 -8.70 -4.63 -6.94
N ASN A 284 -8.27 -5.05 -5.76
CA ASN A 284 -8.32 -4.21 -4.56
C ASN A 284 -7.38 -3.00 -4.71
N ALA A 285 -7.89 -1.78 -4.45
CA ALA A 285 -7.14 -0.53 -4.64
C ALA A 285 -5.91 -0.41 -3.72
N ALA A 286 -5.84 -1.19 -2.64
CA ALA A 286 -4.70 -1.22 -1.73
C ALA A 286 -3.49 -2.00 -2.28
N LEU A 287 -3.67 -2.81 -3.32
CA LEU A 287 -2.59 -3.62 -3.87
C LEU A 287 -1.55 -2.75 -4.57
N MET A 288 -0.28 -3.04 -4.28
CA MET A 288 0.83 -2.44 -5.00
C MET A 288 0.82 -2.94 -6.44
N HIS A 289 0.94 -2.02 -7.40
CA HIS A 289 0.93 -2.38 -8.82
C HIS A 289 1.73 -1.38 -9.66
N GLU A 290 2.20 -1.83 -10.81
CA GLU A 290 2.92 -1.01 -11.80
C GLU A 290 2.46 -1.31 -13.23
N ILE A 291 2.61 -0.31 -14.11
CA ILE A 291 2.42 -0.46 -15.55
C ILE A 291 3.79 -0.52 -16.20
N MET A 292 4.06 -1.64 -16.86
CA MET A 292 5.31 -1.86 -17.57
C MET A 292 5.46 -0.89 -18.76
N PRO A 293 6.70 -0.61 -19.19
CA PRO A 293 6.94 0.26 -20.34
C PRO A 293 6.16 -0.19 -21.58
N VAL A 294 5.54 0.77 -22.26
CA VAL A 294 4.83 0.57 -23.52
C VAL A 294 5.74 0.96 -24.68
N VAL A 295 5.79 0.10 -25.70
CA VAL A 295 6.49 0.39 -26.96
C VAL A 295 5.47 0.49 -28.08
N VAL A 296 5.42 1.64 -28.75
CA VAL A 296 4.56 1.91 -29.90
C VAL A 296 5.46 2.23 -31.10
N PRO A 297 5.83 1.24 -31.93
CA PRO A 297 6.81 1.43 -32.99
C PRO A 297 6.45 2.54 -34.00
N SER A 298 5.16 2.71 -34.29
CA SER A 298 4.66 3.74 -35.20
C SER A 298 4.72 5.15 -34.62
N LYS A 299 4.79 5.27 -33.29
CA LYS A 299 4.65 6.51 -32.50
C LYS A 299 3.35 7.28 -32.77
N GLN A 300 2.39 6.67 -33.45
CA GLN A 300 1.08 7.28 -33.68
C GLN A 300 0.22 7.13 -32.44
N PHE A 301 -0.51 8.19 -32.10
CA PHE A 301 -1.47 8.15 -30.99
C PHE A 301 -2.50 7.03 -31.16
N SER A 302 -2.99 6.83 -32.38
CA SER A 302 -4.00 5.81 -32.70
C SER A 302 -3.56 4.36 -32.46
N ASP A 303 -2.26 4.12 -32.32
CA ASP A 303 -1.66 2.81 -32.03
C ASP A 303 -1.30 2.65 -30.54
N ALA A 304 -1.62 3.64 -29.70
CA ALA A 304 -1.33 3.62 -28.27
C ALA A 304 -2.10 2.52 -27.50
N ARG A 305 -1.60 2.20 -26.32
CA ARG A 305 -2.33 1.42 -25.33
C ARG A 305 -3.33 2.33 -24.62
N PHE A 306 -4.61 2.16 -24.91
CA PHE A 306 -5.66 2.95 -24.26
C PHE A 306 -6.29 2.20 -23.09
N THR A 307 -6.70 2.97 -22.10
CA THR A 307 -7.53 2.46 -21.01
C THR A 307 -8.66 3.42 -20.67
N VAL A 308 -9.80 2.87 -20.28
CA VAL A 308 -10.76 3.58 -19.43
C VAL A 308 -10.55 3.04 -18.02
N ASN A 309 -10.17 3.89 -17.08
CA ASN A 309 -9.78 3.45 -15.75
C ASN A 309 -10.36 4.36 -14.67
N GLY A 310 -10.38 3.85 -13.44
CA GLY A 310 -10.84 4.61 -12.29
C GLY A 310 -10.94 3.77 -11.03
N TRP A 311 -11.59 4.35 -10.03
CA TRP A 311 -11.72 3.77 -8.70
C TRP A 311 -13.18 3.67 -8.30
N VAL A 312 -13.52 2.60 -7.59
CA VAL A 312 -14.84 2.38 -6.99
C VAL A 312 -14.76 2.65 -5.51
N GLU A 313 -15.54 3.61 -5.04
CA GLU A 313 -15.63 3.96 -3.63
C GLU A 313 -16.77 3.21 -2.93
N ARG A 314 -16.59 3.01 -1.62
CA ARG A 314 -17.70 2.67 -0.72
C ARG A 314 -18.56 3.92 -0.48
N ALA A 315 -19.89 3.77 -0.55
CA ALA A 315 -20.86 4.82 -0.24
C ALA A 315 -20.85 5.25 1.23
#